data_AF-W1VK71-F1
#
_entry.id   AF-W1VK71-F1
#
_cell.length_a   1.000
_cell.length_b   1.000
_cell.length_c   1.000
_cell.angle_alpha   90.00
_cell.angle_beta   90.00
_cell.angle_gamma   90.00
#
_symmetry.space_group_name_H-M   'P 1'
#
loop_
_entity.id
_entity.type
_entity.pdbx_description
1 polymer ?
#
loop_
_entity_poly.entity_id
_entity_poly.type
_entity_poly.pdbx_seq_one_letter_code
_entity_poly.pdbx_strand_id
1 'polypeptide(L)'
;MTETPSSSSSLGHSQPQAGETSAPYGSAVPASSPASSAPRPRKVRVQHLAQMRERGEKIVMLTAYDAVTARILDVAGTDVLLVGDSIGNVSLGYDSTLPVTLDEMVVATRSVARATERALVV
;
A
#
# COMPACT_ATOMS: atom_id res chain seq x y z
N MET A 1 2.66 -39.86 -59.06
CA MET A 1 1.93 -41.11 -58.76
C MET A 1 1.98 -41.27 -57.24
N THR A 2 0.93 -40.85 -56.51
CA THR A 2 -0.29 -41.63 -56.17
C THR A 2 -0.02 -42.60 -55.01
N GLU A 3 -0.68 -42.59 -53.84
CA GLU A 3 -1.72 -41.72 -53.23
C GLU A 3 -1.62 -41.78 -51.68
N THR A 4 -2.38 -40.93 -50.97
CA THR A 4 -2.87 -41.11 -49.59
C THR A 4 -3.77 -42.37 -49.47
N PRO A 5 -4.24 -42.86 -48.29
CA PRO A 5 -4.44 -42.19 -46.98
C PRO A 5 -3.64 -42.90 -45.84
N SER A 6 -3.91 -42.82 -44.52
CA SER A 6 -5.09 -42.34 -43.78
C SER A 6 -4.84 -41.87 -42.33
N SER A 7 -5.93 -41.48 -41.68
CA SER A 7 -6.12 -40.95 -40.33
C SER A 7 -5.80 -41.90 -39.15
N SER A 8 -5.28 -41.33 -38.06
CA SER A 8 -5.93 -41.53 -36.75
C SER A 8 -5.89 -40.22 -35.95
N SER A 9 -7.03 -39.85 -35.36
CA SER A 9 -7.21 -38.61 -34.61
C SER A 9 -6.87 -38.80 -33.14
N SER A 10 -5.99 -37.98 -32.58
CA SER A 10 -5.90 -37.76 -31.13
C SER A 10 -6.50 -36.40 -30.78
N LEU A 11 -7.38 -36.38 -29.78
CA LEU A 11 -8.10 -35.17 -29.37
C LEU A 11 -7.16 -34.23 -28.61
N GLY A 12 -6.64 -33.22 -29.32
CA GLY A 12 -5.94 -32.10 -28.70
C GLY A 12 -6.89 -31.32 -27.78
N HIS A 13 -6.70 -31.45 -26.47
CA HIS A 13 -7.36 -30.59 -25.49
C HIS A 13 -6.89 -29.15 -25.70
N SER A 14 -7.79 -28.29 -26.17
CA SER A 14 -7.55 -26.85 -26.22
C SER A 14 -7.49 -26.30 -24.79
N GLN A 15 -6.27 -26.00 -24.31
CA GLN A 15 -6.11 -25.17 -23.12
C GLN A 15 -6.80 -23.83 -23.38
N PRO A 16 -7.69 -23.34 -22.49
CA PRO A 16 -8.18 -21.99 -22.60
C PRO A 16 -7.00 -21.04 -22.35
N GLN A 17 -6.67 -20.22 -23.34
CA GLN A 17 -5.84 -19.04 -23.10
C GLN A 17 -6.64 -18.11 -22.18
N ALA A 18 -6.36 -18.19 -20.88
CA ALA A 18 -6.77 -17.17 -19.93
C ALA A 18 -6.01 -15.89 -20.31
N GLY A 19 -6.68 -15.02 -21.06
CA GLY A 19 -6.19 -13.66 -21.26
C GLY A 19 -6.05 -13.01 -19.89
N GLU A 20 -4.82 -12.68 -19.50
CA GLU A 20 -4.57 -11.89 -18.29
C GLU A 20 -5.23 -10.52 -18.45
N THR A 21 -6.45 -10.40 -17.96
CA THR A 21 -7.10 -9.12 -17.72
C THR A 21 -6.26 -8.39 -16.68
N SER A 22 -5.43 -7.46 -17.14
CA SER A 22 -4.60 -6.64 -16.26
C SER A 22 -5.47 -5.98 -15.19
N ALA A 23 -5.06 -6.12 -13.93
CA ALA A 23 -5.82 -5.56 -12.82
C ALA A 23 -5.99 -4.03 -13.02
N PRO A 24 -7.16 -3.45 -12.69
CA PRO A 24 -7.46 -2.05 -12.98
C PRO A 24 -6.58 -1.05 -12.18
N TYR A 25 -5.78 -1.52 -11.23
CA TYR A 25 -4.89 -0.73 -10.38
C TYR A 25 -3.48 -0.58 -10.96
N GLY A 26 -3.40 -0.05 -12.18
CA GLY A 26 -2.15 0.39 -12.80
C GLY A 26 -1.24 -0.74 -13.31
N SER A 27 -0.42 -0.42 -14.31
CA SER A 27 0.68 -1.31 -14.71
C SER A 27 1.70 -1.45 -13.58
N ALA A 28 2.27 -2.65 -13.43
CA ALA A 28 3.30 -2.90 -12.43
C ALA A 28 4.43 -1.89 -12.57
N VAL A 29 4.64 -1.09 -11.53
CA VAL A 29 5.74 -0.12 -11.50
C VAL A 29 7.05 -0.92 -11.55
N PRO A 30 7.95 -0.66 -12.52
CA PRO A 30 9.24 -1.35 -12.53
C PRO A 30 9.95 -1.06 -11.22
N ALA A 31 10.44 -2.12 -10.56
CA ALA A 31 11.03 -2.04 -9.22
C ALA A 31 12.07 -0.92 -9.17
N SER A 32 11.76 0.16 -8.46
CA SER A 32 12.59 1.37 -8.46
C SER A 32 13.90 1.09 -7.75
N SER A 33 15.00 1.55 -8.37
CA SER A 33 16.36 1.56 -7.83
C SER A 33 16.43 1.98 -6.35
N PRO A 34 17.45 1.51 -5.61
CA PRO A 34 17.54 1.72 -4.16
C PRO A 34 17.44 3.20 -3.76
N ALA A 35 16.90 3.41 -2.57
CA ALA A 35 16.43 4.70 -2.06
C ALA A 35 17.44 5.85 -2.18
N SER A 36 16.90 7.08 -2.30
CA SER A 36 17.65 8.34 -2.26
C SER A 36 18.67 8.34 -1.11
N SER A 37 19.92 8.68 -1.43
CA SER A 37 21.04 8.76 -0.48
C SER A 37 21.00 10.01 0.41
N ALA A 38 19.98 10.86 0.27
CA ALA A 38 19.78 12.03 1.09
C ALA A 38 19.54 11.65 2.58
N PRO A 39 20.13 12.39 3.55
CA PRO A 39 19.87 12.14 4.97
C PRO A 39 18.38 12.24 5.30
N ARG A 40 17.76 11.14 5.74
CA ARG A 40 16.35 11.14 6.15
C ARG A 40 16.15 12.07 7.37
N PRO A 41 15.12 12.92 7.39
CA PRO A 41 14.92 13.86 8.48
C PRO A 41 14.58 13.12 9.79
N ARG A 42 15.10 13.62 10.91
CA ARG A 42 14.83 13.08 12.26
C ARG A 42 13.34 13.12 12.63
N LYS A 43 12.59 14.08 12.08
CA LYS A 43 11.13 14.14 12.16
C LYS A 43 10.56 14.70 10.86
N VAL A 44 9.64 13.97 10.24
CA VAL A 44 8.93 14.37 9.02
C VAL A 44 7.93 15.46 9.36
N ARG A 45 7.77 16.41 8.43
CA ARG A 45 6.96 17.63 8.56
C ARG A 45 6.49 18.03 7.16
N VAL A 46 5.45 18.85 7.07
CA VAL A 46 4.82 19.26 5.79
C VAL A 46 5.83 19.76 4.76
N GLN A 47 6.79 20.62 5.17
CA GLN A 47 7.80 21.13 4.22
C GLN A 47 8.76 20.04 3.71
N HIS A 48 9.02 18.98 4.47
CA HIS A 48 9.85 17.86 3.99
C HIS A 48 9.12 17.08 2.88
N LEU A 49 7.79 16.91 3.00
CA LEU A 49 6.97 16.27 1.97
C LEU A 49 6.91 17.11 0.68
N ALA A 50 6.80 18.44 0.81
CA ALA A 50 6.88 19.35 -0.33
C ALA A 50 8.23 19.23 -1.07
N GLN A 51 9.33 19.24 -0.32
CA GLN A 51 10.68 19.06 -0.86
C GLN A 51 10.92 17.67 -1.49
N MET A 52 10.34 16.60 -0.91
CA MET A 52 10.39 15.25 -1.51
C MET A 52 9.69 15.25 -2.88
N ARG A 53 8.49 15.86 -2.97
CA ARG A 53 7.77 16.03 -4.24
C ARG A 53 8.59 16.83 -5.27
N GLU A 54 9.26 17.91 -4.85
CA GLU A 54 10.14 18.72 -5.72
C GLU A 54 11.34 17.91 -6.24
N ARG A 55 11.93 17.03 -5.42
CA ARG A 55 13.01 16.10 -5.82
C ARG A 55 12.53 14.88 -6.61
N GLY A 56 11.21 14.68 -6.77
CA GLY A 56 10.65 13.47 -7.38
C GLY A 56 10.76 12.21 -6.48
N GLU A 57 11.09 12.37 -5.21
CA GLU A 57 11.16 11.28 -4.23
C GLU A 57 9.75 10.79 -3.87
N LYS A 58 9.56 9.47 -3.83
CA LYS A 58 8.28 8.86 -3.42
C LYS A 58 8.12 9.00 -1.91
N ILE A 59 6.94 9.44 -1.49
CA ILE A 59 6.53 9.51 -0.08
C ILE A 59 5.84 8.20 0.28
N VAL A 60 6.26 7.55 1.36
CA VAL A 60 5.62 6.33 1.86
C VAL A 60 4.63 6.69 2.97
N MET A 61 3.36 6.33 2.77
CA MET A 61 2.26 6.60 3.70
C MET A 61 1.49 5.31 3.97
N LEU A 62 1.22 5.03 5.23
CA LEU A 62 0.49 3.83 5.69
C LEU A 62 -0.49 4.21 6.81
N THR A 63 -1.55 3.42 6.97
CA THR A 63 -2.48 3.59 8.10
C THR A 63 -1.94 2.96 9.38
N ALA A 64 -2.26 3.56 10.52
CA ALA A 64 -1.96 3.02 11.84
C ALA A 64 -3.04 3.45 12.85
N TYR A 65 -3.41 2.56 13.77
CA TYR A 65 -4.48 2.80 14.75
C TYR A 65 -4.04 2.56 16.21
N ASP A 66 -2.90 1.91 16.40
CA ASP A 66 -2.36 1.54 17.70
C ASP A 66 -0.85 1.84 17.80
N ALA A 67 -0.32 1.79 19.03
CA ALA A 67 1.06 2.11 19.35
C ALA A 67 2.08 1.08 18.81
N VAL A 68 1.73 -0.20 18.72
CA VAL A 68 2.64 -1.27 18.26
C VAL A 68 2.85 -1.16 16.76
N THR A 69 1.76 -1.08 16.00
CA THR A 69 1.79 -0.87 14.55
C THR A 69 2.51 0.43 14.20
N ALA A 70 2.17 1.55 14.87
CA ALA A 70 2.83 2.82 14.65
C ALA A 70 4.35 2.74 14.89
N ARG A 71 4.79 2.09 15.97
CA ARG A 71 6.22 1.94 16.27
C ARG A 71 6.96 1.12 15.20
N ILE A 72 6.36 0.03 14.73
CA ILE A 72 6.95 -0.82 13.68
C ILE A 72 7.10 -0.02 12.38
N LEU A 73 6.05 0.68 11.95
CA LEU A 73 6.05 1.43 10.70
C LEU A 73 6.97 2.67 10.73
N ASP A 74 7.10 3.33 11.89
CA ASP A 74 8.03 4.45 12.10
C ASP A 74 9.49 3.98 12.00
N VAL A 75 9.83 2.85 12.62
CA VAL A 75 11.16 2.22 12.55
C VAL A 75 11.46 1.68 11.14
N ALA A 76 10.46 1.14 10.44
CA ALA A 76 10.58 0.76 9.03
C ALA A 76 10.87 1.97 8.10
N GLY A 77 10.63 3.20 8.59
CA GLY A 77 10.98 4.44 7.91
C GLY A 77 9.86 5.02 7.05
N THR A 78 8.60 4.65 7.32
CA THR A 78 7.41 5.30 6.74
C THR A 78 7.48 6.81 6.99
N ASP A 79 7.08 7.62 6.01
CA ASP A 79 7.16 9.08 6.13
C ASP A 79 5.93 9.69 6.80
N VAL A 80 4.76 9.08 6.56
CA VAL A 80 3.45 9.53 7.07
C VAL A 80 2.65 8.35 7.62
N LEU A 81 2.12 8.49 8.84
CA LEU A 81 1.17 7.55 9.44
C LEU A 81 -0.21 8.19 9.50
N LEU A 82 -1.18 7.55 8.85
CA LEU A 82 -2.57 8.02 8.76
C LEU A 82 -3.44 7.34 9.81
N VAL A 83 -4.11 8.13 10.64
CA VAL A 83 -5.22 7.67 11.49
C VAL A 83 -6.51 8.02 10.78
N GLY A 84 -6.96 7.13 9.89
CA GLY A 84 -8.16 7.29 9.09
C GLY A 84 -9.41 6.66 9.71
N ASP A 85 -10.57 7.09 9.21
CA ASP A 85 -11.90 6.54 9.53
C ASP A 85 -12.04 5.04 9.17
N SER A 86 -11.21 4.52 8.26
CA SER A 86 -11.13 3.08 7.96
C SER A 86 -10.75 2.19 9.16
N ILE A 87 -10.36 2.77 10.32
CA ILE A 87 -10.38 2.07 11.63
C ILE A 87 -11.71 1.37 11.91
N GLY A 88 -12.83 1.97 11.49
CA GLY A 88 -14.17 1.41 11.61
C GLY A 88 -14.25 0.02 10.99
N ASN A 89 -13.81 -0.13 9.74
CA ASN A 89 -13.83 -1.41 9.05
C ASN A 89 -12.79 -2.39 9.61
N VAL A 90 -11.53 -1.97 9.77
CA VAL A 90 -10.41 -2.90 9.98
C VAL A 90 -10.10 -3.23 11.44
N SER A 91 -10.68 -2.48 12.39
CA SER A 91 -10.41 -2.68 13.83
C SER A 91 -11.69 -2.71 14.68
N LEU A 92 -12.76 -2.02 14.27
CA LEU A 92 -14.03 -1.98 15.02
C LEU A 92 -15.11 -2.91 14.42
N GLY A 93 -14.91 -3.42 13.21
CA GLY A 93 -15.82 -4.36 12.55
C GLY A 93 -17.09 -3.72 11.96
N TYR A 94 -17.07 -2.42 11.66
CA TYR A 94 -18.17 -1.73 11.00
C TYR A 94 -18.22 -2.05 9.49
N ASP A 95 -19.43 -2.13 8.94
CA ASP A 95 -19.65 -2.35 7.49
C ASP A 95 -19.23 -1.13 6.63
N SER A 96 -19.11 0.05 7.23
CA SER A 96 -18.66 1.29 6.57
C SER A 96 -17.96 2.21 7.58
N THR A 97 -17.37 3.31 7.12
CA THR A 97 -16.73 4.30 8.01
C THR A 97 -17.71 5.32 8.60
N LEU A 98 -18.96 5.37 8.12
CA LEU A 98 -19.99 6.31 8.59
C LEU A 98 -20.29 6.27 10.11
N PRO A 99 -20.22 5.11 10.82
CA PRO A 99 -20.48 5.08 12.27
C PRO A 99 -19.31 5.59 13.12
N VAL A 100 -18.13 5.84 12.55
CA VAL A 100 -16.93 6.18 13.31
C VAL A 100 -17.06 7.54 13.97
N THR A 101 -16.82 7.56 15.27
CA THR A 101 -16.96 8.73 16.14
C THR A 101 -15.63 9.45 16.35
N LEU A 102 -15.70 10.72 16.74
CA LEU A 102 -14.50 11.49 17.08
C LEU A 102 -13.76 10.92 18.31
N ASP A 103 -14.48 10.33 19.26
CA ASP A 103 -13.88 9.76 20.47
C ASP A 103 -13.00 8.53 20.16
N GLU A 104 -13.44 7.67 19.23
CA GLU A 104 -12.65 6.53 18.73
C GLU A 104 -11.39 7.00 18.00
N MET A 105 -11.54 8.00 17.11
CA MET A 105 -10.41 8.63 16.41
C MET A 105 -9.42 9.24 17.41
N VAL A 106 -9.90 9.96 18.43
CA VAL A 106 -9.06 10.57 19.48
C VAL A 106 -8.28 9.51 20.27
N VAL A 107 -8.84 8.33 20.54
CA VAL A 107 -8.11 7.24 21.19
C VAL A 107 -7.02 6.68 20.28
N ALA A 108 -7.32 6.41 19.01
CA ALA A 108 -6.38 5.90 18.03
C ALA A 108 -5.24 6.90 17.76
N THR A 109 -5.55 8.16 17.45
CA THR A 109 -4.56 9.22 17.22
C THR A 109 -3.67 9.44 18.42
N ARG A 110 -4.21 9.39 19.65
CA ARG A 110 -3.42 9.47 20.89
C ARG A 110 -2.47 8.28 21.04
N SER A 111 -2.88 7.08 20.65
CA SER A 111 -2.05 5.86 20.69
C SER A 111 -0.87 5.96 19.71
N VAL A 112 -1.17 6.29 18.44
CA VAL A 112 -0.19 6.46 17.37
C VAL A 112 0.79 7.59 17.69
N ALA A 113 0.30 8.78 18.06
CA ALA A 113 1.14 9.95 18.33
C ALA A 113 2.10 9.78 19.52
N ARG A 114 1.82 8.86 20.45
CA ARG A 114 2.71 8.52 21.57
C ARG A 114 3.84 7.57 21.16
N ALA A 115 3.65 6.76 20.12
CA ALA A 115 4.60 5.74 19.68
C ALA A 115 5.53 6.21 18.55
N THR A 116 5.08 7.19 17.76
CA THR A 116 5.76 7.74 16.60
C THR A 116 6.79 8.82 16.97
N GLU A 117 8.06 8.58 16.63
CA GLU A 117 9.15 9.54 16.82
C GLU A 117 9.40 10.36 15.55
N ARG A 118 9.52 9.68 14.39
CA ARG A 118 9.93 10.30 13.11
C ARG A 118 8.76 10.70 12.21
N ALA A 119 7.85 9.79 11.89
CA ALA A 119 6.84 10.00 10.85
C ALA A 119 5.89 11.17 11.18
N LEU A 120 5.31 11.78 10.15
CA LEU A 120 4.22 12.73 10.30
C LEU A 120 2.94 11.95 10.60
N VAL A 121 2.33 12.18 11.75
CA VAL A 121 0.98 11.66 12.04
C VAL A 121 -0.05 12.60 11.43
N VAL A 122 -1.02 12.03 10.70
CA VAL A 122 -2.18 12.69 10.09
C VAL A 122 -3.44 12.09 10.68
#